data_AF-A0A923XR78-F1
#
_entry.id   AF-A0A923XR78-F1
#
_cell.length_a   1.000
_cell.length_b   1.000
_cell.length_c   1.000
_cell.angle_alpha   90.00
_cell.angle_beta   90.00
_cell.angle_gamma   90.00
#
_symmetry.space_group_name_H-M   'P 1'
#
loop_
_entity.id
_entity.type
_entity.pdbx_description
1 polymer ?
#
loop_
_entity_poly.entity_id
_entity_poly.type
_entity_poly.pdbx_seq_one_letter_code
_entity_poly.pdbx_strand_id
1 'polypeptide(L)'
;MSSHKFPEIITRLSKIEGHVRGIKKMAEEGRSCEDLLLQVSAVKAAVNNVGRLILEDYLEDCIVDGVKQHSDEEVVERMKKALKKFI
;
A
#
# COMPACT_ATOMS: atom_id res chain seq x y z
N MET A 1 -15.59 2.97 16.94
CA MET A 1 -14.16 3.34 16.87
C MET A 1 -13.55 2.43 15.83
N SER A 2 -13.42 2.92 14.59
CA SER A 2 -12.83 2.11 13.53
C SER A 2 -11.39 1.82 13.90
N SER A 3 -11.01 0.55 13.94
CA SER A 3 -9.66 0.12 14.29
C SER A 3 -8.75 0.37 13.10
N HIS A 4 -8.43 1.64 12.83
CA HIS A 4 -7.61 2.02 11.68
C HIS A 4 -6.34 1.17 11.62
N LYS A 5 -6.06 0.60 10.45
CA LYS A 5 -4.93 -0.33 10.26
C LYS A 5 -3.56 0.37 10.28
N PHE A 6 -3.48 1.65 10.67
CA PHE A 6 -2.26 2.46 10.69
C PHE A 6 -1.06 1.82 11.41
N PRO A 7 -1.20 1.23 12.62
CA PRO A 7 -0.06 0.57 13.27
C PRO A 7 0.51 -0.60 12.46
N GLU A 8 -0.36 -1.37 11.80
CA GLU A 8 0.04 -2.46 10.91
C GLU A 8 0.70 -1.93 9.63
N ILE A 9 0.14 -0.89 9.03
CA ILE A 9 0.69 -0.22 7.84
C ILE A 9 2.10 0.28 8.13
N ILE A 10 2.31 0.98 9.26
CA ILE A 10 3.63 1.47 9.69
C ILE A 10 4.61 0.32 9.83
N THR A 11 4.20 -0.76 10.52
CA THR A 11 5.05 -1.95 10.71
C THR A 11 5.48 -2.57 9.38
N ARG A 12 4.57 -2.66 8.40
CA ARG A 12 4.87 -3.20 7.07
C ARG A 12 5.78 -2.26 6.27
N LEU A 13 5.57 -0.94 6.35
CA LEU A 13 6.44 0.06 5.72
C LEU A 13 7.87 0.01 6.28
N SER A 14 8.04 -0.12 7.60
CA SER A 14 9.37 -0.27 8.22
C SER A 14 10.11 -1.52 7.73
N LYS A 15 9.38 -2.63 7.50
CA LYS A 15 9.97 -3.84 6.89
C LYS A 15 10.40 -3.60 5.44
N ILE A 16 9.58 -2.90 4.65
CA ILE A 16 9.91 -2.54 3.26
C ILE A 16 11.16 -1.65 3.22
N GLU A 17 11.27 -0.66 4.09
CA GLU A 17 12.45 0.19 4.22
C GLU A 17 13.71 -0.64 4.51
N GLY A 18 13.62 -1.60 5.43
CA GLY A 18 14.68 -2.57 5.70
C GLY A 18 15.09 -3.38 4.47
N HIS A 19 14.12 -3.88 3.71
CA HIS A 19 14.38 -4.61 2.46
C HIS A 19 15.06 -3.75 1.41
N VAL A 20 14.60 -2.52 1.19
CA VAL A 20 15.22 -1.60 0.23
C VAL A 20 16.68 -1.30 0.61
N ARG A 21 16.96 -1.10 1.90
CA ARG A 21 18.35 -1.00 2.40
C ARG A 21 19.17 -2.26 2.11
N GLY A 22 18.57 -3.45 2.23
CA GLY A 22 19.20 -4.72 1.87
C GLY A 22 19.57 -4.80 0.38
N ILE A 23 18.64 -4.42 -0.50
CA ILE A 23 18.87 -4.38 -1.95
C ILE A 23 20.02 -3.43 -2.30
N LYS A 24 20.07 -2.25 -1.66
CA LYS A 24 21.17 -1.31 -1.84
C LYS A 24 22.51 -1.95 -1.49
N LYS A 25 22.61 -2.65 -0.35
CA LYS A 25 23.85 -3.36 0.04
C LYS A 25 24.22 -4.46 -0.95
N MET A 26 23.25 -5.24 -1.42
CA MET A 26 23.48 -6.26 -2.45
C MET A 26 24.08 -5.65 -3.73
N ALA A 27 23.63 -4.46 -4.13
CA ALA A 27 24.18 -3.75 -5.27
C ALA A 27 25.62 -3.26 -5.00
N GLU A 28 25.88 -2.72 -3.81
CA GLU A 28 27.23 -2.32 -3.37
C GLU A 28 28.21 -3.51 -3.31
N GLU A 29 27.71 -4.70 -2.98
CA GLU A 29 28.47 -5.97 -2.96
C GLU A 29 28.66 -6.60 -4.35
N GLY A 30 28.10 -6.00 -5.41
CA GLY A 30 28.25 -6.50 -6.78
C GLY A 30 27.43 -7.76 -7.10
N ARG A 31 26.29 -7.96 -6.42
CA ARG A 31 25.36 -9.07 -6.72
C ARG A 31 24.80 -8.96 -8.14
N SER A 32 24.38 -10.10 -8.70
CA SER A 32 23.89 -10.18 -10.07
C SER A 32 22.61 -9.35 -10.29
N CYS A 33 22.40 -8.89 -11.53
CA CYS A 33 21.16 -8.20 -11.88
C CYS A 33 19.91 -9.08 -11.65
N GLU A 34 20.03 -10.40 -11.84
CA GLU A 34 18.95 -11.35 -11.58
C GLU A 34 18.56 -11.39 -10.09
N ASP A 35 19.55 -11.45 -9.19
CA ASP A 35 19.33 -11.39 -7.75
C ASP A 35 18.66 -10.08 -7.34
N LEU A 36 19.12 -8.95 -7.88
CA LEU A 36 18.55 -7.63 -7.59
C LEU A 36 17.10 -7.52 -8.10
N LEU A 37 16.81 -8.01 -9.31
CA LEU A 37 15.46 -8.01 -9.88
C LEU A 37 14.50 -8.87 -9.06
N LEU A 38 14.96 -10.01 -8.53
CA LEU A 38 14.17 -10.86 -7.65
C LEU A 38 13.78 -10.10 -6.36
N GLN A 39 14.74 -9.43 -5.72
CA GLN A 39 14.47 -8.69 -4.49
C GLN A 39 13.61 -7.44 -4.72
N VAL A 40 13.83 -6.72 -5.83
CA VAL A 40 12.96 -5.59 -6.22
C VAL A 40 11.53 -6.07 -6.45
N SER A 41 11.34 -7.23 -7.07
CA SER A 41 10.02 -7.82 -7.25
C SER A 41 9.34 -8.16 -5.92
N ALA A 42 10.10 -8.64 -4.93
CA ALA A 42 9.58 -8.86 -3.58
C ALA A 42 9.16 -7.55 -2.89
N VAL A 43 9.94 -6.48 -3.03
CA VAL A 43 9.57 -5.15 -2.53
C VAL A 43 8.32 -4.62 -3.21
N LYS A 44 8.21 -4.75 -4.55
CA LYS A 44 7.02 -4.35 -5.30
C LYS A 44 5.77 -5.07 -4.79
N ALA A 45 5.85 -6.38 -4.57
CA ALA A 45 4.74 -7.16 -4.00
C ALA A 45 4.36 -6.69 -2.58
N ALA A 46 5.36 -6.39 -1.74
CA ALA A 46 5.13 -5.87 -0.39
C ALA A 46 4.46 -4.49 -0.40
N VAL A 47 4.90 -3.57 -1.26
CA VAL A 47 4.29 -2.24 -1.44
C VAL A 47 2.84 -2.36 -1.91
N ASN A 48 2.57 -3.22 -2.89
CA ASN A 48 1.21 -3.48 -3.37
C ASN A 48 0.30 -4.00 -2.24
N ASN A 49 0.80 -4.87 -1.37
CA ASN A 49 0.04 -5.36 -0.23
C ASN A 49 -0.26 -4.26 0.80
N VAL A 50 0.69 -3.36 1.07
CA VAL A 50 0.44 -2.19 1.94
C VAL A 50 -0.60 -1.27 1.34
N GLY A 51 -0.51 -0.98 0.04
CA GLY A 51 -1.49 -0.12 -0.61
C GLY A 51 -2.89 -0.74 -0.68
N ARG A 52 -3.02 -2.07 -0.80
CA ARG A 52 -4.32 -2.76 -0.65
C ARG A 52 -4.92 -2.53 0.74
N LEU A 53 -4.12 -2.64 1.80
CA LEU A 53 -4.61 -2.39 3.17
C LEU A 53 -5.07 -0.94 3.37
N ILE A 54 -4.33 0.03 2.82
CA ILE A 54 -4.71 1.44 2.86
C ILE A 54 -6.01 1.67 2.10
N LEU A 55 -6.14 1.04 0.92
CA LEU A 55 -7.37 1.12 0.13
C LEU A 55 -8.55 0.50 0.88
N GLU A 56 -8.40 -0.67 1.49
CA GLU A 56 -9.44 -1.30 2.31
C GLU A 56 -9.88 -0.39 3.47
N ASP A 57 -8.93 0.16 4.23
CA ASP A 57 -9.19 1.11 5.34
C ASP A 57 -9.93 2.36 4.84
N TYR A 58 -9.51 2.92 3.69
CA TYR A 58 -10.19 4.05 3.05
C TYR A 58 -11.62 3.70 2.62
N LEU A 59 -11.83 2.51 2.04
CA LEU A 59 -13.15 2.07 1.61
C LEU A 59 -14.07 1.80 2.82
N GLU A 60 -13.55 1.24 3.91
CA GLU A 60 -14.32 0.97 5.13
C GLU A 60 -14.73 2.27 5.83
N ASP A 61 -13.81 3.23 5.99
CA ASP A 61 -14.07 4.46 6.75
C ASP A 61 -14.79 5.54 5.94
N CYS A 62 -14.32 5.87 4.73
CA CYS A 62 -14.85 7.02 3.98
C CYS A 62 -16.20 6.74 3.30
N ILE A 63 -16.57 5.49 3.07
CA ILE A 63 -17.81 5.14 2.35
C ILE A 63 -18.93 4.83 3.30
N VAL A 64 -18.67 4.06 4.37
CA VAL A 64 -19.71 3.72 5.35
C VAL A 64 -20.23 4.97 6.07
N ASP A 65 -19.34 5.95 6.33
CA ASP A 65 -19.74 7.25 6.87
C ASP A 65 -20.23 8.21 5.78
N GLY A 66 -19.68 8.12 4.55
CA GLY A 66 -20.09 8.93 3.40
C GLY A 66 -21.52 8.67 2.95
N VAL A 67 -21.99 7.43 2.96
CA VAL A 67 -23.39 7.05 2.62
C VAL A 67 -24.41 7.70 3.57
N LYS A 68 -24.01 8.09 4.78
CA LYS A 68 -24.89 8.79 5.72
C LYS A 68 -24.96 10.30 5.49
N GLN A 69 -24.01 10.88 4.75
CA GLN A 69 -23.82 12.33 4.63
C GLN A 69 -23.83 12.85 3.18
N HIS A 70 -23.70 11.98 2.18
CA HIS A 70 -23.57 12.30 0.76
C HIS A 70 -24.50 11.44 -0.09
N SER A 71 -24.74 11.85 -1.35
CA SER A 71 -25.50 11.04 -2.30
C SER A 71 -24.69 9.83 -2.78
N ASP A 72 -25.39 8.77 -3.20
CA ASP A 72 -24.76 7.55 -3.71
C ASP A 72 -23.80 7.83 -4.89
N GLU A 73 -24.13 8.79 -5.77
CA GLU A 73 -23.29 9.18 -6.91
C GLU A 73 -21.95 9.80 -6.46
N GLU A 74 -21.97 10.67 -5.45
CA GLU A 74 -20.75 11.32 -4.92
C GLU A 74 -19.81 10.29 -4.27
N VAL A 75 -20.39 9.33 -3.55
CA VAL A 75 -19.66 8.23 -2.92
C VAL A 75 -19.00 7.34 -3.97
N VAL A 76 -19.75 6.95 -5.01
CA VAL A 76 -19.24 6.12 -6.12
C VAL A 76 -18.11 6.83 -6.90
N GLU A 77 -18.19 8.13 -7.13
CA GLU A 77 -17.10 8.86 -7.80
C GLU A 77 -15.83 8.96 -6.93
N ARG A 78 -15.97 9.15 -5.61
CA ARG A 78 -14.83 9.08 -4.68
C ARG A 78 -14.18 7.70 -4.69
N MET A 79 -14.97 6.63 -4.71
CA MET A 79 -14.49 5.24 -4.86
C MET A 79 -13.68 5.06 -6.14
N LYS A 80 -14.25 5.43 -7.29
CA LYS A 80 -13.59 5.31 -8.59
C LYS A 80 -12.27 6.08 -8.62
N LYS A 81 -12.22 7.27 -8.01
CA LYS A 81 -11.01 8.09 -7.93
C LYS A 81 -9.93 7.43 -7.06
N ALA A 82 -10.30 6.82 -5.94
CA ALA A 82 -9.36 6.11 -5.08
C ALA A 82 -8.79 4.86 -5.78
N LEU A 83 -9.66 4.07 -6.43
CA LEU A 83 -9.25 2.90 -7.21
C LEU A 83 -8.30 3.28 -8.36
N LYS A 84 -8.63 4.32 -9.14
CA LYS A 84 -7.78 4.81 -10.24
C LYS A 84 -6.39 5.30 -9.80
N LYS A 85 -6.22 5.69 -8.53
CA LYS A 85 -4.91 6.10 -8.01
C LYS A 85 -4.05 4.93 -7.57
N PHE A 86 -4.66 3.78 -7.29
CA PHE A 86 -4.00 2.62 -6.73
C PHE A 86 -3.69 1.53 -7.77
N ILE A 87 -4.54 1.42 -8.80
CA ILE A 87 -4.36 0.55 -9.98
C ILE A 87 -3.47 1.26 -11.01
#